data_AF-A0A1H4APJ6-F1
#
_entry.id   AF-A0A1H4APJ6-F1
#
_cell.length_a   1.000
_cell.length_b   1.000
_cell.length_c   1.000
_cell.angle_alpha   90.00
_cell.angle_beta   90.00
_cell.angle_gamma   90.00
#
_symmetry.space_group_name_H-M   'P 1'
#
loop_
_entity.id
_entity.type
_entity.pdbx_description
1 polymer ?
#
loop_
_entity_poly.entity_id
_entity_poly.type
_entity_poly.pdbx_seq_one_letter_code
_entity_poly.pdbx_strand_id
1 'polypeptide(L)'
;MSYVAEPYAQFVDDLLTGLTGGYIRESFRMLEAEKPFRLSADSGILPNSVRVFGQVEAANGGREFRRFTLKTDFTLSNGRDITWQADPGHPDSPSADALWPVEGSVFYVNYEANRPAGAAPLLTDRSPGSVTRLLAESIGREYAVLSGQLEKVYQAGFLDTATGRDLDNLVALVGLTRKSRSVAGGTVTFSRRTPAPADITIAVGTRLSTHDVPAATFETTATATLQRGRLSVDVPVQALVGGSSGVVLAGSIVAVNRPVLGIDTVTNTEATRFAGQEEGDAALRMRARRSLDHAGKATVGALVGALTSLPGVREKDIRFSEDPIEHPGIVNLDLALPKMPSEQAKSYEQRAIDLLEESRPVGVRIRHNIKASLPPGEANPGSGYARVVGDPVTLGNGSGDSLHMPVNVNVTLQPVTLALIPEERERLARLGKQVVEDFIADAGLGETLVYNRLVSLLIGIDGVLDVGLEWRPTQSTLWDTRNIMPNQTGARPIVGTIDVRVGNALVALDVTVTVRFTGAGTTGNSDDNASNAALEIGSDLQQALDSFAGGKIDQTTLQSLAGASESYQVTKLEYRVEYVDAGVRVNQMNPTLPYTGLERFWVRHVNVKDEGKGSTT
;
A
#
# COMPACT_ATOMS: atom_id res chain seq x y z
N MET A 1 -19.73 18.83 -7.57
CA MET A 1 -20.67 19.63 -8.39
C MET A 1 -20.46 19.28 -9.86
N SER A 2 -21.52 18.92 -10.58
CA SER A 2 -21.49 18.77 -12.04
C SER A 2 -21.98 20.05 -12.68
N TYR A 3 -21.19 20.62 -13.59
CA TYR A 3 -21.60 21.78 -14.35
C TYR A 3 -22.12 21.33 -15.72
N VAL A 4 -23.30 21.80 -16.09
CA VAL A 4 -23.93 21.60 -17.39
C VAL A 4 -24.33 22.98 -17.88
N ALA A 5 -24.05 23.30 -19.15
CA ALA A 5 -24.42 24.62 -19.66
C ALA A 5 -25.94 24.75 -19.71
N GLU A 6 -26.43 25.91 -19.29
CA GLU A 6 -27.85 26.19 -19.37
C GLU A 6 -28.20 26.62 -20.82
N PRO A 7 -29.37 26.20 -21.33
CA PRO A 7 -29.77 26.54 -22.68
C PRO A 7 -30.10 28.03 -22.80
N TYR A 8 -29.74 28.62 -23.93
CA TYR A 8 -30.00 30.03 -24.27
C TYR A 8 -31.44 30.48 -23.95
N ALA A 9 -32.43 29.66 -24.33
CA ALA A 9 -33.84 29.99 -24.13
C ALA A 9 -34.20 30.17 -22.64
N GLN A 10 -33.52 29.47 -21.74
CA GLN A 10 -33.75 29.59 -20.30
C GLN A 10 -33.24 30.94 -19.77
N PHE A 11 -32.05 31.36 -20.17
CA PHE A 11 -31.53 32.68 -19.78
C PHE A 11 -32.40 33.84 -20.27
N VAL A 12 -32.92 33.73 -21.50
CA VAL A 12 -33.84 34.75 -22.04
C VAL A 12 -35.13 34.78 -21.24
N ASP A 13 -35.70 33.63 -20.87
CA ASP A 13 -36.91 33.52 -20.06
C ASP A 13 -36.70 34.08 -18.64
N ASP A 14 -35.55 33.79 -18.02
CA ASP A 14 -35.13 34.36 -16.72
C ASP A 14 -35.08 35.89 -16.80
N LEU A 15 -34.39 36.44 -17.79
CA LEU A 15 -34.26 37.89 -17.97
C LEU A 15 -35.61 38.56 -18.26
N LEU A 16 -36.42 37.99 -19.15
CA LEU A 16 -37.76 38.51 -19.47
C LEU A 16 -38.68 38.48 -18.25
N THR A 17 -38.65 37.39 -17.48
CA THR A 17 -39.45 37.26 -16.26
C THR A 17 -39.00 38.29 -15.22
N GLY A 18 -37.69 38.45 -15.00
CA GLY A 18 -37.15 39.41 -14.05
C GLY A 18 -37.41 40.87 -14.44
N LEU A 19 -37.19 41.24 -15.70
CA LEU A 19 -37.40 42.62 -16.20
C LEU A 19 -38.85 43.09 -16.11
N THR A 20 -39.79 42.15 -16.16
CA THR A 20 -41.24 42.41 -16.03
C THR A 20 -41.76 42.10 -14.60
N GLY A 21 -40.82 41.96 -13.64
CA GLY A 21 -41.04 41.88 -12.20
C GLY A 21 -41.49 40.52 -11.65
N GLY A 22 -41.39 39.45 -12.42
CA GLY A 22 -41.66 38.09 -11.94
C GLY A 22 -40.58 37.60 -10.97
N TYR A 23 -40.85 36.47 -10.32
CA TYR A 23 -39.88 35.76 -9.50
C TYR A 23 -39.00 34.90 -10.43
N ILE A 24 -37.69 34.99 -10.25
CA ILE A 24 -36.71 34.28 -11.07
C ILE A 24 -35.80 33.43 -10.19
N ARG A 25 -35.48 32.23 -10.69
CA ARG A 25 -34.49 31.31 -10.12
C ARG A 25 -34.67 31.05 -8.63
N GLU A 26 -35.91 30.93 -8.16
CA GLU A 26 -36.14 30.45 -6.80
C GLU A 26 -35.67 29.00 -6.72
N SER A 27 -34.72 28.73 -5.83
CA SER A 27 -33.94 27.49 -5.83
C SER A 27 -34.39 26.53 -4.74
N PHE A 28 -34.53 25.26 -5.09
CA PHE A 28 -34.83 24.16 -4.17
C PHE A 28 -33.87 23.01 -4.42
N ARG A 29 -33.46 22.28 -3.38
CA ARG A 29 -32.66 21.07 -3.55
C ARG A 29 -33.56 19.85 -3.56
N MET A 30 -33.35 18.95 -4.51
CA MET A 30 -34.13 17.72 -4.64
C MET A 30 -33.74 16.71 -3.55
N LEU A 31 -34.25 16.92 -2.33
CA LEU A 31 -34.08 16.05 -1.16
C LEU A 31 -35.42 15.85 -0.47
N GLU A 32 -35.63 14.67 0.11
CA GLU A 32 -36.88 14.35 0.85
C GLU A 32 -37.12 15.30 2.02
N ALA A 33 -36.04 15.68 2.73
CA ALA A 33 -36.09 16.59 3.87
C ALA A 33 -36.50 18.03 3.52
N GLU A 34 -36.43 18.42 2.24
CA GLU A 34 -36.84 19.75 1.78
C GLU A 34 -38.30 19.80 1.29
N LYS A 35 -39.01 18.67 1.30
CA LYS A 35 -40.45 18.65 0.99
C LYS A 35 -41.28 19.25 2.15
N PRO A 36 -42.35 20.01 1.86
CA PRO A 36 -42.82 20.41 0.54
C PRO A 36 -42.01 21.57 -0.06
N PHE A 37 -41.78 21.51 -1.38
CA PHE A 37 -41.10 22.57 -2.13
C PHE A 37 -42.04 23.78 -2.32
N ARG A 38 -42.08 24.67 -1.33
CA ARG A 38 -43.02 25.79 -1.24
C ARG A 38 -42.46 27.06 -1.87
N LEU A 39 -43.18 27.62 -2.85
CA LEU A 39 -42.83 28.90 -3.47
C LEU A 39 -43.00 30.09 -2.51
N SER A 40 -42.08 31.04 -2.57
CA SER A 40 -41.96 32.18 -1.66
C SER A 40 -43.15 33.16 -1.70
N ALA A 41 -43.85 33.29 -2.84
CA ALA A 41 -44.97 34.22 -2.96
C ALA A 41 -46.22 33.78 -2.20
N ASP A 42 -46.74 34.64 -1.32
CA ASP A 42 -47.76 34.32 -0.32
C ASP A 42 -49.15 33.96 -0.88
N SER A 43 -49.53 34.56 -2.01
CA SER A 43 -50.76 34.23 -2.73
C SER A 43 -50.75 34.82 -4.14
N GLY A 44 -51.62 34.32 -5.02
CA GLY A 44 -51.82 34.90 -6.35
C GLY A 44 -50.82 34.45 -7.42
N ILE A 45 -50.07 33.37 -7.20
CA ILE A 45 -49.23 32.76 -8.23
C ILE A 45 -50.09 32.39 -9.43
N LEU A 46 -49.66 32.78 -10.63
CA LEU A 46 -50.31 32.42 -11.89
C LEU A 46 -49.83 31.03 -12.32
N PRO A 47 -50.64 29.96 -12.22
CA PRO A 47 -50.15 28.59 -12.39
C PRO A 47 -49.53 28.34 -13.78
N ASN A 48 -50.08 28.97 -14.82
CA ASN A 48 -49.60 28.85 -16.20
C ASN A 48 -48.27 29.59 -16.47
N SER A 49 -47.82 30.45 -15.54
CA SER A 49 -46.54 31.15 -15.62
C SER A 49 -45.39 30.34 -15.02
N VAL A 50 -45.69 29.34 -14.17
CA VAL A 50 -44.68 28.57 -13.45
C VAL A 50 -43.82 27.76 -14.43
N ARG A 51 -42.52 28.05 -14.43
CA ARG A 51 -41.48 27.32 -15.17
C ARG A 51 -40.53 26.70 -14.18
N VAL A 52 -40.39 25.38 -14.22
CA VAL A 52 -39.43 24.64 -13.40
C VAL A 52 -38.35 24.09 -14.32
N PHE A 53 -37.10 24.20 -13.92
CA PHE A 53 -35.97 23.74 -14.72
C PHE A 53 -34.80 23.32 -13.83
N GLY A 54 -33.97 22.41 -14.33
CA GLY A 54 -32.88 21.82 -13.55
C GLY A 54 -32.15 20.73 -14.31
N GLN A 55 -31.31 19.98 -13.60
CA GLN A 55 -30.55 18.89 -14.21
C GLN A 55 -31.34 17.58 -14.14
N VAL A 56 -31.32 16.83 -15.23
CA VAL A 56 -31.85 15.46 -15.33
C VAL A 56 -30.72 14.50 -15.71
N GLU A 57 -30.87 13.22 -15.38
CA GLU A 57 -29.95 12.18 -15.83
C GLU A 57 -30.28 11.83 -17.28
N ALA A 58 -29.29 11.95 -18.16
CA ALA A 58 -29.42 11.64 -19.57
C ALA A 58 -29.22 10.13 -19.82
N ALA A 59 -29.79 9.62 -20.90
CA ALA A 59 -29.72 8.19 -21.25
C ALA A 59 -28.29 7.65 -21.46
N ASN A 60 -27.31 8.53 -21.66
CA ASN A 60 -25.89 8.20 -21.79
C ASN A 60 -25.13 8.21 -20.43
N GLY A 61 -25.83 8.35 -19.30
CA GLY A 61 -25.25 8.50 -17.96
C GLY A 61 -24.68 9.89 -17.68
N GLY A 62 -24.82 10.84 -18.61
CA GLY A 62 -24.48 12.25 -18.42
C GLY A 62 -25.58 13.01 -17.69
N ARG A 63 -25.36 14.30 -17.46
CA ARG A 63 -26.39 15.21 -16.95
C ARG A 63 -26.78 16.20 -18.05
N GLU A 64 -28.07 16.41 -18.23
CA GLU A 64 -28.62 17.38 -19.18
C GLU A 64 -29.43 18.42 -18.42
N PHE A 65 -29.38 19.67 -18.86
CA PHE A 65 -30.25 20.70 -18.33
C PHE A 65 -31.59 20.69 -19.08
N ARG A 66 -32.69 20.50 -18.35
CA ARG A 66 -34.03 20.47 -18.93
C ARG A 66 -35.01 21.35 -18.18
N ARG A 67 -36.02 21.76 -18.93
CA ARG A 67 -37.23 22.37 -18.40
C ARG A 67 -38.31 21.31 -18.22
N PHE A 68 -38.92 21.30 -17.05
CA PHE A 68 -39.98 20.38 -16.66
C PHE A 68 -41.35 20.93 -17.07
N THR A 69 -42.28 20.02 -17.34
CA THR A 69 -43.60 20.30 -17.87
C THR A 69 -44.66 20.18 -16.79
N LEU A 70 -45.44 21.24 -16.60
CA LEU A 70 -46.57 21.25 -15.67
C LEU A 70 -47.63 20.23 -16.09
N LYS A 71 -48.17 19.48 -15.13
CA LYS A 71 -49.13 18.36 -15.25
C LYS A 71 -48.54 17.03 -15.76
N THR A 72 -47.36 17.05 -16.38
CA THR A 72 -46.66 15.84 -16.81
C THR A 72 -45.59 15.44 -15.78
N ASP A 73 -44.64 16.34 -15.52
CA ASP A 73 -43.51 16.08 -14.62
C ASP A 73 -43.82 16.46 -13.18
N PHE A 74 -44.54 17.58 -13.00
CA PHE A 74 -44.89 18.12 -11.69
C PHE A 74 -46.27 18.77 -11.70
N THR A 75 -46.84 18.95 -10.51
CA THR A 75 -48.09 19.67 -10.26
C THR A 75 -47.91 20.70 -9.15
N LEU A 76 -48.82 21.67 -9.11
CA LEU A 76 -48.87 22.66 -8.04
C LEU A 76 -49.98 22.27 -7.06
N SER A 77 -49.60 21.72 -5.92
CA SER A 77 -50.50 21.46 -4.80
C SER A 77 -50.78 22.77 -4.06
N ASN A 78 -52.04 22.97 -3.63
CA ASN A 78 -52.49 24.17 -2.92
C ASN A 78 -52.19 25.51 -3.65
N GLY A 79 -51.90 25.46 -4.96
CA GLY A 79 -51.54 26.62 -5.78
C GLY A 79 -50.14 27.20 -5.54
N ARG A 80 -49.28 26.56 -4.72
CA ARG A 80 -47.96 27.09 -4.35
C ARG A 80 -46.87 26.03 -4.10
N ASP A 81 -47.24 24.79 -3.75
CA ASP A 81 -46.29 23.74 -3.41
C ASP A 81 -46.02 22.88 -4.66
N ILE A 82 -44.76 22.73 -5.06
CA ILE A 82 -44.39 21.87 -6.21
C ILE A 82 -44.38 20.41 -5.75
N THR A 83 -45.17 19.58 -6.43
CA THR A 83 -45.24 18.14 -6.19
C THR A 83 -44.86 17.39 -7.47
N TRP A 84 -43.75 16.68 -7.43
CA TRP A 84 -43.27 15.83 -8.53
C TRP A 84 -44.17 14.61 -8.71
N GLN A 85 -44.46 14.24 -9.95
CA GLN A 85 -45.32 13.10 -10.29
C GLN A 85 -44.56 11.79 -10.06
N ALA A 86 -44.97 11.03 -9.05
CA ALA A 86 -44.39 9.73 -8.70
C ALA A 86 -45.21 8.57 -9.28
N ASP A 87 -44.57 7.42 -9.48
CA ASP A 87 -45.27 6.17 -9.79
C ASP A 87 -46.12 5.73 -8.57
N PRO A 88 -47.43 5.48 -8.74
CA PRO A 88 -48.28 4.95 -7.67
C PRO A 88 -47.76 3.66 -7.02
N GLY A 89 -46.97 2.85 -7.74
CA GLY A 89 -46.35 1.63 -7.23
C GLY A 89 -44.97 1.82 -6.59
N HIS A 90 -44.25 2.89 -6.96
CA HIS A 90 -42.90 3.20 -6.48
C HIS A 90 -42.79 4.72 -6.19
N PRO A 91 -43.12 5.16 -4.97
CA PRO A 91 -43.15 6.58 -4.61
C PRO A 91 -41.81 7.31 -4.74
N ASP A 92 -40.70 6.57 -4.76
CA ASP A 92 -39.34 7.08 -4.89
C ASP A 92 -38.87 7.17 -6.35
N SER A 93 -39.78 6.92 -7.31
CA SER A 93 -39.46 6.93 -8.73
C SER A 93 -40.47 7.78 -9.52
N PRO A 94 -40.03 8.43 -10.61
CA PRO A 94 -40.92 9.15 -11.49
C PRO A 94 -41.96 8.23 -12.13
N SER A 95 -43.15 8.78 -12.39
CA SER A 95 -44.14 8.12 -13.26
C SER A 95 -43.58 7.89 -14.67
N ALA A 96 -44.13 6.94 -15.44
CA ALA A 96 -43.59 6.50 -16.72
C ALA A 96 -43.34 7.63 -17.75
N ASP A 97 -44.13 8.71 -17.71
CA ASP A 97 -44.00 9.87 -18.60
C ASP A 97 -43.36 11.09 -17.92
N ALA A 98 -43.02 11.00 -16.62
CA ALA A 98 -42.51 12.10 -15.82
C ALA A 98 -40.99 12.07 -15.72
N LEU A 99 -40.37 13.25 -15.72
CA LEU A 99 -38.95 13.43 -15.43
C LEU A 99 -38.77 14.12 -14.09
N TRP A 100 -37.84 13.60 -13.28
CA TRP A 100 -37.44 14.22 -12.02
C TRP A 100 -36.08 14.91 -12.15
N PRO A 101 -35.83 15.97 -11.37
CA PRO A 101 -34.49 16.47 -11.18
C PRO A 101 -33.60 15.40 -10.57
N VAL A 102 -32.31 15.42 -10.90
CA VAL A 102 -31.31 14.53 -10.28
C VAL A 102 -31.36 14.70 -8.76
N GLU A 103 -31.36 13.59 -8.03
CA GLU A 103 -31.37 13.60 -6.57
C GLU A 103 -30.17 14.40 -6.01
N GLY A 104 -30.43 15.24 -5.01
CA GLY A 104 -29.45 16.14 -4.41
C GLY A 104 -29.02 17.33 -5.28
N SER A 105 -29.50 17.43 -6.54
CA SER A 105 -29.28 18.60 -7.38
C SER A 105 -30.24 19.75 -7.02
N VAL A 106 -29.91 20.95 -7.47
CA VAL A 106 -30.77 22.13 -7.32
C VAL A 106 -31.63 22.26 -8.57
N PHE A 107 -32.92 22.44 -8.39
CA PHE A 107 -33.83 22.90 -9.44
C PHE A 107 -34.30 24.32 -9.13
N TYR A 108 -34.66 25.03 -10.18
CA TYR A 108 -35.02 26.44 -10.14
C TYR A 108 -36.44 26.65 -10.65
N VAL A 109 -37.10 27.67 -10.12
CA VAL A 109 -38.47 28.02 -10.48
C VAL A 109 -38.55 29.50 -10.83
N ASN A 110 -39.14 29.77 -11.99
CA ASN A 110 -39.61 31.11 -12.36
C ASN A 110 -41.12 31.14 -12.34
N TYR A 111 -41.71 32.22 -11.86
CA TYR A 111 -43.16 32.39 -11.88
C TYR A 111 -43.58 33.84 -11.72
N GLU A 112 -44.83 34.13 -12.05
CA GLU A 112 -45.48 35.41 -11.82
C GLU A 112 -46.52 35.28 -10.71
N ALA A 113 -46.68 36.35 -9.93
CA ALA A 113 -47.74 36.46 -8.95
C ALA A 113 -48.51 37.76 -9.18
N ASN A 114 -49.82 37.72 -8.91
CA ASN A 114 -50.68 38.89 -8.89
C ASN A 114 -50.12 39.89 -7.87
N ARG A 115 -49.87 41.11 -8.34
CA ARG A 115 -49.34 42.18 -7.49
C ARG A 115 -50.48 43.04 -6.92
N PRO A 116 -50.26 43.65 -5.74
CA PRO A 116 -51.16 44.68 -5.22
C PRO A 116 -51.35 45.82 -6.24
N ALA A 117 -52.54 46.41 -6.27
CA ALA A 117 -52.84 47.53 -7.16
C ALA A 117 -51.86 48.70 -6.93
N GLY A 118 -51.17 49.13 -8.00
CA GLY A 118 -50.16 50.21 -7.96
C GLY A 118 -48.72 49.77 -8.21
N ALA A 119 -48.42 48.47 -8.17
CA ALA A 119 -47.08 47.91 -8.43
C ALA A 119 -46.97 47.28 -9.84
N ALA A 120 -47.44 47.98 -10.88
CA ALA A 120 -47.29 47.51 -12.26
C ALA A 120 -45.80 47.54 -12.67
N PRO A 121 -45.31 46.53 -13.40
CA PRO A 121 -43.92 46.51 -13.83
C PRO A 121 -43.71 47.60 -14.89
N LEU A 122 -42.57 48.28 -14.83
CA LEU A 122 -42.21 49.35 -15.77
C LEU A 122 -42.09 48.82 -17.21
N LEU A 123 -41.69 47.56 -17.36
CA LEU A 123 -41.59 46.86 -18.62
C LEU A 123 -42.65 45.75 -18.65
N THR A 124 -43.43 45.69 -19.72
CA THR A 124 -44.54 44.74 -19.88
C THR A 124 -44.49 43.97 -21.19
N ASP A 125 -43.85 44.53 -22.22
CA ASP A 125 -43.83 43.94 -23.55
C ASP A 125 -42.73 42.88 -23.68
N ARG A 126 -43.16 41.61 -23.83
CA ARG A 126 -42.30 40.43 -24.07
C ARG A 126 -42.44 39.89 -25.50
N SER A 127 -43.11 40.63 -26.37
CA SER A 127 -43.39 40.21 -27.74
C SER A 127 -42.09 40.13 -28.55
N PRO A 128 -41.97 39.21 -29.52
CA PRO A 128 -40.88 39.24 -30.49
C PRO A 128 -40.77 40.62 -31.15
N GLY A 129 -39.56 41.18 -31.21
CA GLY A 129 -39.31 42.53 -31.75
C GLY A 129 -39.43 43.68 -30.74
N SER A 130 -39.88 43.42 -29.51
CA SER A 130 -39.83 44.42 -28.43
C SER A 130 -38.40 44.76 -28.02
N VAL A 131 -38.14 46.00 -27.60
CA VAL A 131 -36.83 46.43 -27.07
C VAL A 131 -36.42 45.59 -25.86
N THR A 132 -37.36 45.30 -24.96
CA THR A 132 -37.12 44.47 -23.77
C THR A 132 -36.65 43.08 -24.15
N ARG A 133 -37.29 42.48 -25.17
CA ARG A 133 -36.96 41.14 -25.64
C ARG A 133 -35.65 41.10 -26.41
N LEU A 134 -35.41 42.06 -27.30
CA LEU A 134 -34.13 42.17 -28.02
C LEU A 134 -32.96 42.32 -27.05
N LEU A 135 -33.12 43.13 -25.99
CA LEU A 135 -32.10 43.28 -24.96
C LEU A 135 -31.87 41.95 -24.21
N ALA A 136 -32.93 41.28 -23.76
CA ALA A 136 -32.84 39.98 -23.09
C ALA A 136 -32.19 38.90 -23.98
N GLU A 137 -32.54 38.86 -25.26
CA GLU A 137 -31.99 37.93 -26.24
C GLU A 137 -30.51 38.20 -26.52
N SER A 138 -30.10 39.48 -26.60
CA SER A 138 -28.68 39.84 -26.80
C SER A 138 -27.81 39.47 -25.60
N ILE A 139 -28.26 39.79 -24.38
CA ILE A 139 -27.57 39.42 -23.13
C ILE A 139 -27.57 37.91 -22.96
N GLY A 140 -28.73 37.27 -23.16
CA GLY A 140 -28.88 35.81 -23.04
C GLY A 140 -27.95 35.05 -23.98
N ARG A 141 -27.65 35.60 -25.17
CA ARG A 141 -26.72 34.98 -26.12
C ARG A 141 -25.30 34.96 -25.56
N GLU A 142 -24.82 36.08 -25.05
CA GLU A 142 -23.47 36.17 -24.47
C GLU A 142 -23.35 35.29 -23.21
N TYR A 143 -24.38 35.25 -22.37
CA TYR A 143 -24.44 34.32 -21.23
C TYR A 143 -24.44 32.85 -21.65
N ALA A 144 -25.18 32.48 -22.69
CA ALA A 144 -25.20 31.11 -23.20
C ALA A 144 -23.83 30.70 -23.77
N VAL A 145 -23.15 31.61 -24.48
CA VAL A 145 -21.77 31.38 -24.97
C VAL A 145 -20.83 31.18 -23.79
N LEU A 146 -20.88 32.04 -22.78
CA LEU A 146 -20.06 31.92 -21.58
C LEU A 146 -20.35 30.62 -20.82
N SER A 147 -21.62 30.25 -20.66
CA SER A 147 -22.02 29.01 -19.99
C SER A 147 -21.50 27.78 -20.75
N GLY A 148 -21.60 27.76 -22.09
CA GLY A 148 -21.03 26.70 -22.91
C GLY A 148 -19.49 26.64 -22.83
N GLN A 149 -18.81 27.78 -22.70
CA GLN A 149 -17.36 27.81 -22.47
C GLN A 149 -16.99 27.24 -21.09
N LEU A 150 -17.74 27.59 -20.04
CA LEU A 150 -17.54 27.06 -18.69
C LEU A 150 -17.77 25.55 -18.64
N GLU A 151 -18.75 25.03 -19.37
CA GLU A 151 -18.96 23.58 -19.48
C GLU A 151 -17.78 22.89 -20.17
N LYS A 152 -17.25 23.45 -21.26
CA LYS A 152 -16.04 22.91 -21.89
C LYS A 152 -14.84 22.93 -20.96
N VAL A 153 -14.64 24.00 -20.19
CA VAL A 153 -13.58 24.10 -19.18
C VAL A 153 -13.78 23.06 -18.08
N TYR A 154 -15.01 22.85 -17.62
CA TYR A 154 -15.33 21.79 -16.66
C TYR A 154 -15.01 20.40 -17.22
N GLN A 155 -15.46 20.10 -18.45
CA GLN A 155 -15.19 18.83 -19.13
C GLN A 155 -13.70 18.60 -19.41
N ALA A 156 -12.93 19.66 -19.67
CA ALA A 156 -11.48 19.61 -19.84
C ALA A 156 -10.73 19.21 -18.56
N GLY A 157 -11.37 19.31 -17.38
CA GLY A 157 -10.78 18.91 -16.10
C GLY A 157 -10.82 17.41 -15.80
N PHE A 158 -11.56 16.62 -16.57
CA PHE A 158 -11.72 15.18 -16.31
C PHE A 158 -11.13 14.34 -17.44
N LEU A 159 -10.43 13.26 -17.05
CA LEU A 159 -9.78 12.37 -18.00
C LEU A 159 -10.76 11.77 -19.01
N ASP A 160 -11.99 11.46 -18.58
CA ASP A 160 -13.01 10.80 -19.42
C ASP A 160 -13.60 11.73 -20.48
N THR A 161 -13.69 13.04 -20.20
CA THR A 161 -14.36 14.02 -21.09
C THR A 161 -13.40 14.94 -21.82
N ALA A 162 -12.18 15.17 -21.31
CA ALA A 162 -11.18 16.02 -21.94
C ALA A 162 -10.77 15.49 -23.33
N THR A 163 -10.52 16.39 -24.28
CA THR A 163 -10.14 16.04 -25.66
C THR A 163 -8.94 16.88 -26.13
N GLY A 164 -8.24 16.39 -27.16
CA GLY A 164 -7.11 17.08 -27.78
C GLY A 164 -6.05 17.53 -26.77
N ARG A 165 -5.73 18.84 -26.79
CA ARG A 165 -4.67 19.44 -25.96
C ARG A 165 -4.98 19.38 -24.46
N ASP A 166 -6.26 19.46 -24.09
CA ASP A 166 -6.65 19.40 -22.68
C ASP A 166 -6.39 18.00 -22.11
N LEU A 167 -6.68 16.96 -22.91
CA LEU A 167 -6.31 15.59 -22.58
C LEU A 167 -4.78 15.42 -22.48
N ASP A 168 -4.02 16.02 -23.40
CA ASP A 168 -2.56 15.96 -23.35
C ASP A 168 -2.00 16.58 -22.05
N ASN A 169 -2.56 17.72 -21.62
CA ASN A 169 -2.16 18.37 -20.37
C ASN A 169 -2.51 17.53 -19.14
N LEU A 170 -3.69 16.92 -19.10
CA LEU A 170 -4.07 16.02 -18.00
C LEU A 170 -3.17 14.79 -17.93
N VAL A 171 -2.89 14.18 -19.07
CA VAL A 171 -2.09 12.95 -19.15
C VAL A 171 -0.61 13.23 -18.84
N ALA A 172 -0.13 14.45 -19.12
CA ALA A 172 1.19 14.91 -18.69
C ALA A 172 1.39 14.93 -17.17
N LEU A 173 0.31 15.13 -16.37
CA LEU A 173 0.38 15.04 -14.90
C LEU A 173 0.78 13.65 -14.42
N VAL A 174 0.47 12.61 -15.21
CA VAL A 174 0.84 11.21 -14.95
C VAL A 174 2.18 10.84 -15.61
N GLY A 175 2.92 11.83 -16.13
CA GLY A 175 4.21 11.61 -16.80
C GLY A 175 4.10 10.97 -18.18
N LEU A 176 2.90 10.96 -18.77
CA LEU A 176 2.68 10.41 -20.09
C LEU A 176 2.59 11.53 -21.14
N THR A 177 3.16 11.28 -22.30
CA THR A 177 3.02 12.15 -23.48
C THR A 177 2.36 11.39 -24.61
N ARG A 178 1.56 12.08 -25.43
CA ARG A 178 0.93 11.46 -26.61
C ARG A 178 2.00 10.93 -27.56
N LYS A 179 1.80 9.69 -28.01
CA LYS A 179 2.64 9.10 -29.06
C LYS A 179 2.29 9.76 -30.39
N SER A 180 2.93 10.89 -30.67
CA SER A 180 2.90 11.50 -32.00
C SER A 180 3.82 10.68 -32.92
N ARG A 181 3.28 10.28 -34.07
CA ARG A 181 4.02 9.62 -35.16
C ARG A 181 3.92 10.47 -36.42
N SER A 182 4.15 11.76 -36.23
CA SER A 182 4.11 12.78 -37.29
C SER A 182 5.22 12.58 -38.32
N VAL A 183 6.23 11.77 -38.03
CA VAL A 183 7.42 11.58 -38.87
C VAL A 183 7.37 10.25 -39.60
N ALA A 184 7.56 10.30 -40.92
CA ALA A 184 7.67 9.11 -41.75
C ALA A 184 9.01 8.41 -41.50
N GLY A 185 9.01 7.08 -41.53
CA GLY A 185 10.19 6.24 -41.37
C GLY A 185 10.31 5.21 -42.50
N GLY A 186 11.50 4.68 -42.67
CA GLY A 186 11.80 3.66 -43.67
C GLY A 186 13.21 3.13 -43.51
N THR A 187 13.68 2.40 -44.51
CA THR A 187 15.04 1.84 -44.55
C THR A 187 15.77 2.39 -45.77
N VAL A 188 17.02 2.79 -45.58
CA VAL A 188 17.94 3.16 -46.66
C VAL A 188 19.09 2.16 -46.72
N THR A 189 19.47 1.83 -47.94
CA THR A 189 20.61 1.00 -48.25
C THR A 189 21.78 1.89 -48.61
N PHE A 190 22.83 1.84 -47.80
CA PHE A 190 24.12 2.42 -48.14
C PHE A 190 24.92 1.39 -48.92
N SER A 191 25.50 1.78 -50.05
CA SER A 191 26.16 0.85 -50.97
C SER A 191 27.47 1.38 -51.52
N ARG A 192 28.26 0.43 -52.02
CA ARG A 192 29.56 0.62 -52.65
C ARG A 192 29.67 -0.15 -53.95
N ARG A 193 30.52 0.33 -54.86
CA ARG A 193 30.85 -0.34 -56.13
C ARG A 193 31.87 -1.46 -55.94
N THR A 194 32.73 -1.36 -54.93
CA THR A 194 33.74 -2.38 -54.60
C THR A 194 33.54 -2.88 -53.16
N PRO A 195 33.88 -4.15 -52.87
CA PRO A 195 33.78 -4.70 -51.51
C PRO A 195 34.52 -3.83 -50.48
N ALA A 196 33.95 -3.69 -49.28
CA ALA A 196 34.53 -2.85 -48.25
C ALA A 196 35.94 -3.35 -47.83
N PRO A 197 36.99 -2.50 -47.84
CA PRO A 197 38.36 -2.90 -47.50
C PRO A 197 38.55 -3.09 -45.99
N ALA A 198 37.70 -2.45 -45.17
CA ALA A 198 37.60 -2.56 -43.73
C ALA A 198 36.14 -2.33 -43.31
N ASP A 199 35.83 -2.55 -42.03
CA ASP A 199 34.51 -2.26 -41.48
C ASP A 199 34.25 -0.75 -41.48
N ILE A 200 33.10 -0.34 -42.02
CA ILE A 200 32.70 1.07 -42.11
C ILE A 200 31.47 1.29 -41.24
N THR A 201 31.63 2.14 -40.22
CA THR A 201 30.54 2.48 -39.30
C THR A 201 29.77 3.69 -39.82
N ILE A 202 28.47 3.52 -39.99
CA ILE A 202 27.50 4.58 -40.25
C ILE A 202 26.88 4.93 -38.90
N ALA A 203 27.21 6.12 -38.39
CA ALA A 203 26.70 6.56 -37.10
C ALA A 203 25.19 6.86 -37.15
N VAL A 204 24.52 6.62 -36.02
CA VAL A 204 23.22 7.23 -35.74
C VAL A 204 23.34 8.76 -35.90
N GLY A 205 22.32 9.39 -36.47
CA GLY A 205 22.31 10.82 -36.70
C GLY A 205 22.88 11.29 -38.04
N THR A 206 23.19 10.35 -38.95
CA THR A 206 23.65 10.70 -40.31
C THR A 206 22.50 11.31 -41.10
N ARG A 207 22.67 12.55 -41.58
CA ARG A 207 21.63 13.30 -42.30
C ARG A 207 21.61 12.98 -43.78
N LEU A 208 20.40 12.74 -44.29
CA LEU A 208 20.09 12.40 -45.67
C LEU A 208 19.05 13.35 -46.24
N SER A 209 19.01 13.51 -47.56
CA SER A 209 18.02 14.34 -48.24
C SER A 209 17.54 13.71 -49.55
N THR A 210 16.32 14.07 -49.93
CA THR A 210 15.75 13.73 -51.25
C THR A 210 16.27 14.65 -52.33
N HIS A 211 16.12 14.22 -53.58
CA HIS A 211 16.38 15.06 -54.75
C HIS A 211 15.20 15.99 -55.10
N ASP A 212 14.00 15.72 -54.58
CA ASP A 212 12.79 16.52 -54.82
C ASP A 212 12.88 17.94 -54.25
N VAL A 213 12.11 18.89 -54.80
CA VAL A 213 11.99 20.28 -54.29
C VAL A 213 10.56 20.53 -53.80
N PRO A 214 10.33 20.89 -52.53
CA PRO A 214 11.32 21.07 -51.46
C PRO A 214 11.93 19.74 -50.97
N ALA A 215 13.23 19.75 -50.66
CA ALA A 215 13.94 18.55 -50.21
C ALA A 215 13.48 18.11 -48.82
N ALA A 216 13.00 16.88 -48.72
CA ALA A 216 12.71 16.23 -47.46
C ALA A 216 14.01 15.77 -46.81
N THR A 217 14.18 16.06 -45.52
CA THR A 217 15.40 15.71 -44.76
C THR A 217 15.12 14.54 -43.82
N PHE A 218 16.04 13.59 -43.78
CA PHE A 218 15.98 12.38 -42.99
C PHE A 218 17.24 12.21 -42.15
N GLU A 219 17.16 11.39 -41.11
CA GLU A 219 18.25 11.07 -40.20
C GLU A 219 18.25 9.57 -39.87
N THR A 220 19.43 8.96 -39.77
CA THR A 220 19.56 7.53 -39.38
C THR A 220 19.23 7.34 -37.90
N THR A 221 18.38 6.36 -37.57
CA THR A 221 17.91 6.12 -36.20
C THR A 221 18.72 5.06 -35.44
N ALA A 222 19.56 4.31 -36.15
CA ALA A 222 20.45 3.32 -35.56
C ALA A 222 21.83 3.38 -36.22
N THR A 223 22.87 3.07 -35.45
CA THR A 223 24.21 2.84 -35.98
C THR A 223 24.26 1.50 -36.69
N ALA A 224 24.87 1.45 -37.88
CA ALA A 224 25.05 0.23 -38.65
C ALA A 224 26.48 0.14 -39.17
N THR A 225 27.01 -1.08 -39.26
CA THR A 225 28.38 -1.31 -39.74
C THR A 225 28.35 -2.12 -41.04
N LEU A 226 28.86 -1.53 -42.11
CA LEU A 226 29.15 -2.25 -43.35
C LEU A 226 30.42 -3.09 -43.12
N GLN A 227 30.23 -4.39 -42.93
CA GLN A 227 31.31 -5.35 -42.70
C GLN A 227 32.27 -5.43 -43.89
N ARG A 228 33.55 -5.67 -43.61
CA ARG A 228 34.58 -5.93 -44.63
C ARG A 228 34.12 -7.01 -45.60
N GLY A 229 34.31 -6.76 -46.90
CA GLY A 229 33.93 -7.68 -47.98
C GLY A 229 32.45 -7.60 -48.40
N ARG A 230 31.60 -6.83 -47.72
CA ARG A 230 30.21 -6.56 -48.16
C ARG A 230 30.14 -5.34 -49.07
N LEU A 231 29.08 -5.28 -49.88
CA LEU A 231 28.81 -4.19 -50.84
C LEU A 231 27.74 -3.20 -50.34
N SER A 232 26.84 -3.63 -49.46
CA SER A 232 25.76 -2.78 -48.96
C SER A 232 25.34 -3.14 -47.54
N VAL A 233 24.71 -2.18 -46.87
CA VAL A 233 24.11 -2.34 -45.54
C VAL A 233 22.83 -1.52 -45.46
N ASP A 234 21.81 -2.10 -44.83
CA ASP A 234 20.51 -1.45 -44.62
C ASP A 234 20.49 -0.76 -43.25
N VAL A 235 19.99 0.47 -43.22
CA VAL A 235 19.97 1.34 -42.04
C VAL A 235 18.59 1.99 -41.92
N PRO A 236 17.95 1.93 -40.73
CA PRO A 236 16.66 2.59 -40.53
C PRO A 236 16.84 4.12 -40.47
N VAL A 237 15.87 4.83 -41.06
CA VAL A 237 15.83 6.30 -41.12
C VAL A 237 14.46 6.86 -40.74
N GLN A 238 14.46 8.11 -40.31
CA GLN A 238 13.27 8.87 -39.94
C GLN A 238 13.34 10.30 -40.49
N ALA A 239 12.20 10.85 -40.91
CA ALA A 239 12.09 12.23 -41.35
C ALA A 239 12.31 13.21 -40.18
N LEU A 240 12.99 14.33 -40.45
CA LEU A 240 13.22 15.42 -39.48
C LEU A 240 11.99 16.30 -39.30
N VAL A 241 11.22 16.50 -40.38
CA VAL A 241 9.99 17.29 -40.37
C VAL A 241 8.80 16.34 -40.43
N GLY A 242 7.84 16.56 -39.53
CA GLY A 242 6.59 15.79 -39.52
C GLY A 242 5.64 16.21 -40.64
N GLY A 243 4.76 15.30 -41.05
CA GLY A 243 3.75 15.51 -42.07
C GLY A 243 3.98 14.67 -43.33
N SER A 244 3.07 14.82 -44.30
CA SER A 244 3.09 14.08 -45.57
C SER A 244 4.34 14.35 -46.41
N SER A 245 5.04 15.45 -46.16
CA SER A 245 6.34 15.76 -46.79
C SER A 245 7.42 14.74 -46.49
N GLY A 246 7.30 13.96 -45.40
CA GLY A 246 8.24 12.87 -45.08
C GLY A 246 7.95 11.56 -45.83
N VAL A 247 6.81 11.44 -46.50
CA VAL A 247 6.40 10.25 -47.25
C VAL A 247 6.93 10.38 -48.68
N VAL A 248 7.97 9.61 -48.98
CA VAL A 248 8.72 9.69 -50.25
C VAL A 248 8.75 8.32 -50.91
N LEU A 249 8.75 8.30 -52.25
CA LEU A 249 8.75 7.06 -53.02
C LEU A 249 10.08 6.31 -52.87
N ALA A 250 10.08 5.04 -53.27
CA ALA A 250 11.31 4.26 -53.38
C ALA A 250 12.30 4.97 -54.33
N GLY A 251 13.58 5.03 -53.93
CA GLY A 251 14.64 5.70 -54.68
C GLY A 251 14.72 7.22 -54.55
N SER A 252 13.85 7.87 -53.76
CA SER A 252 13.88 9.33 -53.60
C SER A 252 15.03 9.85 -52.72
N ILE A 253 15.47 9.07 -51.72
CA ILE A 253 16.52 9.47 -50.76
C ILE A 253 17.89 9.14 -51.34
N VAL A 254 18.60 10.14 -51.86
CA VAL A 254 19.84 9.93 -52.64
C VAL A 254 21.06 10.71 -52.15
N ALA A 255 20.86 11.75 -51.34
CA ALA A 255 21.94 12.64 -50.92
C ALA A 255 22.31 12.41 -49.45
N VAL A 256 23.60 12.29 -49.16
CA VAL A 256 24.15 12.29 -47.80
C VAL A 256 24.72 13.67 -47.51
N ASN A 257 24.13 14.41 -46.57
CA ASN A 257 24.53 15.80 -46.29
C ASN A 257 25.94 15.88 -45.68
N ARG A 258 26.37 14.83 -44.95
CA ARG A 258 27.74 14.67 -44.45
C ARG A 258 28.29 13.32 -44.95
N PRO A 259 29.10 13.29 -46.02
CA PRO A 259 29.59 12.06 -46.61
C PRO A 259 30.26 11.14 -45.56
N VAL A 260 29.86 9.87 -45.57
CA VAL A 260 30.50 8.82 -44.75
C VAL A 260 31.66 8.24 -45.56
N LEU A 261 32.85 8.21 -44.98
CA LEU A 261 34.06 7.74 -45.68
C LEU A 261 33.89 6.28 -46.10
N GLY A 262 34.07 6.02 -47.40
CA GLY A 262 33.99 4.67 -47.96
C GLY A 262 32.58 4.20 -48.32
N ILE A 263 31.58 5.08 -48.37
CA ILE A 263 30.26 4.83 -48.96
C ILE A 263 30.16 5.59 -50.28
N ASP A 264 29.64 4.93 -51.34
CA ASP A 264 29.52 5.54 -52.67
C ASP A 264 28.12 6.12 -52.90
N THR A 265 27.07 5.39 -52.54
CA THR A 265 25.67 5.78 -52.79
C THR A 265 24.75 5.41 -51.65
N VAL A 266 23.64 6.13 -51.53
CA VAL A 266 22.52 5.82 -50.62
C VAL A 266 21.22 5.80 -51.43
N THR A 267 20.34 4.85 -51.15
CA THR A 267 19.01 4.79 -51.74
C THR A 267 18.03 4.12 -50.79
N ASN A 268 16.78 4.54 -50.73
CA ASN A 268 15.72 3.76 -50.09
C ASN A 268 15.14 2.74 -51.08
N THR A 269 15.10 1.47 -50.69
CA THR A 269 14.56 0.38 -51.51
C THR A 269 13.03 0.38 -51.53
N GLU A 270 12.40 0.85 -50.46
CA GLU A 270 10.95 0.99 -50.30
C GLU A 270 10.57 2.45 -50.03
N ALA A 271 9.31 2.80 -50.31
CA ALA A 271 8.77 4.11 -49.95
C ALA A 271 8.76 4.29 -48.43
N THR A 272 9.04 5.51 -47.95
CA THR A 272 8.88 5.82 -46.53
C THR A 272 7.39 5.91 -46.20
N ARG A 273 7.03 5.54 -44.98
CA ARG A 273 5.65 5.55 -44.51
C ARG A 273 5.60 6.04 -43.07
N PHE A 274 4.47 6.57 -42.64
CA PHE A 274 4.26 6.75 -41.21
C PHE A 274 4.32 5.38 -40.55
N ALA A 275 5.16 5.25 -39.52
CA ALA A 275 5.17 4.05 -38.73
C ALA A 275 3.87 4.04 -37.92
N GLY A 276 2.79 3.40 -38.40
CA GLY A 276 1.51 3.29 -37.69
C GLY A 276 0.65 4.57 -37.65
N GLN A 277 -0.48 4.49 -36.94
CA GLN A 277 -1.43 5.58 -36.76
C GLN A 277 -1.03 6.48 -35.58
N GLU A 278 -1.41 7.76 -35.64
CA GLU A 278 -1.31 8.67 -34.49
C GLU A 278 -2.20 8.16 -33.34
N GLU A 279 -1.73 8.34 -32.10
CA GLU A 279 -2.52 7.95 -30.93
C GLU A 279 -3.71 8.90 -30.76
N GLY A 280 -4.92 8.42 -31.09
CA GLY A 280 -6.16 9.15 -30.87
C GLY A 280 -6.52 9.28 -29.39
N ASP A 281 -7.43 10.20 -29.06
CA ASP A 281 -7.81 10.52 -27.68
C ASP A 281 -8.29 9.30 -26.88
N ALA A 282 -9.07 8.42 -27.49
CA ALA A 282 -9.53 7.19 -26.85
C ALA A 282 -8.36 6.26 -26.47
N ALA A 283 -7.37 6.12 -27.35
CA ALA A 283 -6.19 5.29 -27.09
C ALA A 283 -5.30 5.91 -25.99
N LEU A 284 -5.09 7.22 -26.05
CA LEU A 284 -4.33 7.96 -25.03
C LEU A 284 -5.01 7.86 -23.67
N ARG A 285 -6.33 8.05 -23.60
CA ARG A 285 -7.12 7.92 -22.36
C ARG A 285 -7.00 6.53 -21.76
N MET A 286 -7.13 5.49 -22.57
CA MET A 286 -6.97 4.11 -22.11
C MET A 286 -5.55 3.87 -21.55
N ARG A 287 -4.52 4.41 -22.20
CA ARG A 287 -3.14 4.31 -21.72
C ARG A 287 -2.93 5.09 -20.41
N ALA A 288 -3.52 6.27 -20.29
CA ALA A 288 -3.47 7.07 -19.07
C ALA A 288 -4.16 6.38 -17.89
N ARG A 289 -5.32 5.78 -18.11
CA ARG A 289 -6.03 5.01 -17.08
C ARG A 289 -5.21 3.82 -16.61
N ARG A 290 -4.67 3.03 -17.54
CA ARG A 290 -3.74 1.95 -17.20
C ARG A 290 -2.53 2.45 -16.43
N SER A 291 -1.93 3.56 -16.85
CA SER A 291 -0.79 4.13 -16.13
C SER A 291 -1.14 4.57 -14.71
N LEU A 292 -2.34 5.09 -14.46
CA LEU A 292 -2.81 5.39 -13.10
C LEU A 292 -3.02 4.11 -12.28
N ASP A 293 -3.63 3.09 -12.89
CA ASP A 293 -3.81 1.77 -12.27
C ASP A 293 -2.45 1.12 -11.93
N HIS A 294 -1.40 1.41 -12.71
CA HIS A 294 -0.04 0.90 -12.54
C HIS A 294 0.87 1.80 -11.70
N ALA A 295 0.53 3.08 -11.49
CA ALA A 295 1.34 4.02 -10.71
C ALA A 295 1.19 3.82 -9.19
N GLY A 296 0.08 3.21 -8.76
CA GLY A 296 -0.07 2.75 -7.38
C GLY A 296 0.92 1.64 -7.05
N LYS A 297 1.23 1.45 -5.77
CA LYS A 297 1.79 0.20 -5.24
C LYS A 297 0.71 -0.48 -4.40
N ALA A 298 0.90 -1.76 -4.08
CA ALA A 298 0.06 -2.48 -3.13
C ALA A 298 -1.42 -2.71 -3.55
N THR A 299 -1.76 -2.61 -4.84
CA THR A 299 -3.07 -2.99 -5.38
C THR A 299 -2.94 -4.11 -6.42
N VAL A 300 -4.02 -4.85 -6.68
CA VAL A 300 -4.03 -5.89 -7.73
C VAL A 300 -3.72 -5.29 -9.10
N GLY A 301 -4.26 -4.11 -9.43
CA GLY A 301 -3.99 -3.40 -10.69
C GLY A 301 -2.53 -2.97 -10.84
N ALA A 302 -1.88 -2.58 -9.74
CA ALA A 302 -0.45 -2.25 -9.71
C ALA A 302 0.42 -3.49 -9.98
N LEU A 303 0.09 -4.63 -9.36
CA LEU A 303 0.80 -5.90 -9.55
C LEU A 303 0.65 -6.41 -11.00
N VAL A 304 -0.56 -6.37 -11.56
CA VAL A 304 -0.81 -6.66 -12.98
C VAL A 304 0.02 -5.74 -13.88
N GLY A 305 0.08 -4.45 -13.55
CA GLY A 305 0.88 -3.46 -14.26
C GLY A 305 2.36 -3.73 -14.27
N ALA A 306 2.92 -3.97 -13.09
CA ALA A 306 4.33 -4.31 -12.92
C ALA A 306 4.68 -5.55 -13.75
N LEU A 307 3.87 -6.60 -13.71
CA LEU A 307 4.09 -7.83 -14.48
C LEU A 307 3.90 -7.66 -15.99
N THR A 308 2.92 -6.88 -16.43
CA THR A 308 2.69 -6.61 -17.87
C THR A 308 3.74 -5.69 -18.50
N SER A 309 4.55 -5.01 -17.69
CA SER A 309 5.75 -4.30 -18.17
C SER A 309 6.81 -5.24 -18.75
N LEU A 310 6.76 -6.54 -18.40
CA LEU A 310 7.69 -7.55 -18.90
C LEU A 310 7.38 -7.93 -20.37
N PRO A 311 8.39 -7.91 -21.27
CA PRO A 311 8.21 -8.21 -22.69
C PRO A 311 7.62 -9.60 -22.97
N GLY A 312 6.32 -9.66 -23.30
CA GLY A 312 5.65 -10.91 -23.72
C GLY A 312 4.71 -11.50 -22.68
N VAL A 313 4.55 -10.88 -21.50
CA VAL A 313 3.49 -11.20 -20.53
C VAL A 313 2.25 -10.37 -20.86
N ARG A 314 1.09 -11.01 -20.98
CA ARG A 314 -0.20 -10.32 -21.19
C ARG A 314 -1.02 -10.39 -19.91
N GLU A 315 -1.96 -9.48 -19.76
CA GLU A 315 -2.88 -9.44 -18.61
C GLU A 315 -3.63 -10.76 -18.40
N LYS A 316 -4.05 -11.40 -19.50
CA LYS A 316 -4.72 -12.72 -19.47
C LYS A 316 -3.85 -13.88 -18.97
N ASP A 317 -2.54 -13.67 -18.85
CA ASP A 317 -1.58 -14.67 -18.39
C ASP A 317 -1.35 -14.59 -16.87
N ILE A 318 -2.08 -13.67 -16.20
CA ILE A 318 -1.95 -13.34 -14.78
C ILE A 318 -3.30 -13.60 -14.09
N ARG A 319 -3.31 -14.38 -13.02
CA ARG A 319 -4.50 -14.57 -12.19
C ARG A 319 -4.14 -14.45 -10.71
N PHE A 320 -4.87 -13.58 -10.01
CA PHE A 320 -4.80 -13.46 -8.55
C PHE A 320 -5.99 -14.19 -7.91
N SER A 321 -5.75 -14.89 -6.81
CA SER A 321 -6.79 -15.45 -5.95
C SER A 321 -6.44 -15.22 -4.48
N GLU A 322 -7.45 -14.87 -3.69
CA GLU A 322 -7.33 -14.55 -2.28
C GLU A 322 -8.30 -15.39 -1.47
N ASP A 323 -7.84 -15.90 -0.33
CA ASP A 323 -8.70 -16.53 0.67
C ASP A 323 -8.54 -15.77 1.99
N PRO A 324 -9.31 -14.70 2.20
CA PRO A 324 -9.18 -13.86 3.38
C PRO A 324 -9.66 -14.55 4.67
N ILE A 325 -10.36 -15.69 4.57
CA ILE A 325 -10.89 -16.43 5.71
C ILE A 325 -9.85 -17.41 6.23
N GLU A 326 -9.26 -18.22 5.34
CA GLU A 326 -8.25 -19.21 5.75
C GLU A 326 -6.84 -18.62 5.83
N HIS A 327 -6.51 -17.64 4.98
CA HIS A 327 -5.15 -17.12 4.82
C HIS A 327 -5.12 -15.59 4.67
N PRO A 328 -5.51 -14.82 5.70
CA PRO A 328 -5.44 -13.36 5.65
C PRO A 328 -4.00 -12.89 5.42
N GLY A 329 -3.83 -11.95 4.48
CA GLY A 329 -2.52 -11.43 4.11
C GLY A 329 -1.72 -12.32 3.15
N ILE A 330 -2.32 -13.37 2.56
CA ILE A 330 -1.69 -14.18 1.51
C ILE A 330 -2.49 -14.04 0.21
N VAL A 331 -1.79 -13.65 -0.86
CA VAL A 331 -2.34 -13.57 -2.22
C VAL A 331 -1.67 -14.66 -3.05
N ASN A 332 -2.46 -15.51 -3.71
CA ASN A 332 -1.94 -16.50 -4.65
C ASN A 332 -1.91 -15.89 -6.06
N LEU A 333 -0.78 -16.06 -6.75
CA LEU A 333 -0.53 -15.58 -8.11
C LEU A 333 -0.19 -16.76 -9.02
N ASP A 334 -1.06 -17.00 -10.00
CA ASP A 334 -0.77 -17.88 -11.13
C ASP A 334 -0.27 -17.03 -12.31
N LEU A 335 0.98 -17.23 -12.70
CA LEU A 335 1.63 -16.51 -13.79
C LEU A 335 2.10 -17.45 -14.90
N ALA A 336 1.75 -17.16 -16.15
CA ALA A 336 2.25 -17.89 -17.32
C ALA A 336 3.32 -17.06 -18.06
N LEU A 337 4.60 -17.41 -17.87
CA LEU A 337 5.73 -16.75 -18.54
C LEU A 337 5.98 -17.33 -19.94
N PRO A 338 6.44 -16.50 -20.91
CA PRO A 338 6.79 -16.98 -22.25
C PRO A 338 7.98 -17.95 -22.22
N LYS A 339 7.93 -19.01 -23.04
CA LYS A 339 9.03 -19.97 -23.17
C LYS A 339 10.23 -19.31 -23.87
N MET A 340 11.35 -19.22 -23.18
CA MET A 340 12.62 -18.66 -23.69
C MET A 340 13.77 -19.68 -23.57
N PRO A 341 14.90 -19.49 -24.29
CA PRO A 341 16.11 -20.28 -24.10
C PRO A 341 16.60 -20.26 -22.64
N SER A 342 17.16 -21.37 -22.17
CA SER A 342 17.43 -21.66 -20.75
C SER A 342 18.27 -20.62 -20.00
N GLU A 343 19.20 -19.94 -20.67
CA GLU A 343 20.02 -18.90 -20.02
C GLU A 343 19.27 -17.58 -19.81
N GLN A 344 18.43 -17.17 -20.76
CA GLN A 344 17.64 -15.94 -20.66
C GLN A 344 16.44 -16.12 -19.72
N ALA A 345 15.87 -17.32 -19.68
CA ALA A 345 14.71 -17.66 -18.85
C ALA A 345 14.93 -17.34 -17.36
N LYS A 346 16.08 -17.72 -16.79
CA LYS A 346 16.39 -17.45 -15.36
C LYS A 346 16.44 -15.96 -15.04
N SER A 347 17.09 -15.16 -15.90
CA SER A 347 17.17 -13.71 -15.72
C SER A 347 15.80 -13.04 -15.85
N TYR A 348 14.94 -13.57 -16.71
CA TYR A 348 13.60 -13.07 -16.93
C TYR A 348 12.67 -13.39 -15.76
N GLU A 349 12.77 -14.61 -15.20
CA GLU A 349 12.07 -15.03 -13.98
C GLU A 349 12.50 -14.20 -12.75
N GLN A 350 13.80 -13.95 -12.59
CA GLN A 350 14.32 -13.10 -11.52
C GLN A 350 13.74 -11.69 -11.60
N ARG A 351 13.74 -11.09 -12.80
CA ARG A 351 13.20 -9.75 -13.02
C ARG A 351 11.70 -9.67 -12.72
N ALA A 352 10.95 -10.74 -12.95
CA ALA A 352 9.54 -10.80 -12.59
C ALA A 352 9.32 -10.80 -11.07
N ILE A 353 10.19 -11.49 -10.32
CA ILE A 353 10.14 -11.49 -8.85
C ILE A 353 10.52 -10.13 -8.28
N ASP A 354 11.57 -9.49 -8.83
CA ASP A 354 11.98 -8.17 -8.38
C ASP A 354 10.85 -7.14 -8.53
N LEU A 355 10.13 -7.18 -9.65
CA LEU A 355 8.96 -6.32 -9.90
C LEU A 355 7.79 -6.63 -8.97
N LEU A 356 7.57 -7.90 -8.63
CA LEU A 356 6.55 -8.30 -7.65
C LEU A 356 6.89 -7.76 -6.27
N GLU A 357 8.11 -7.93 -5.79
CA GLU A 357 8.53 -7.43 -4.47
C GLU A 357 8.53 -5.90 -4.40
N GLU A 358 8.91 -5.20 -5.48
CA GLU A 358 8.88 -3.73 -5.52
C GLU A 358 7.45 -3.16 -5.41
N SER A 359 6.46 -3.89 -5.93
CA SER A 359 5.05 -3.47 -5.97
C SER A 359 4.18 -4.09 -4.87
N ARG A 360 4.72 -5.07 -4.12
CA ARG A 360 4.03 -5.79 -3.05
C ARG A 360 3.69 -4.88 -1.86
N PRO A 361 2.49 -5.01 -1.25
CA PRO A 361 2.17 -4.36 0.01
C PRO A 361 3.03 -4.88 1.18
N VAL A 362 3.37 -3.99 2.11
CA VAL A 362 3.90 -4.41 3.41
C VAL A 362 2.84 -5.27 4.13
N GLY A 363 3.25 -6.39 4.71
CA GLY A 363 2.35 -7.31 5.43
C GLY A 363 1.59 -8.32 4.55
N VAL A 364 1.61 -8.19 3.22
CA VAL A 364 0.97 -9.15 2.31
C VAL A 364 2.03 -10.04 1.65
N ARG A 365 1.88 -11.37 1.73
CA ARG A 365 2.78 -12.35 1.09
C ARG A 365 2.17 -12.81 -0.23
N ILE A 366 2.94 -12.76 -1.32
CA ILE A 366 2.51 -13.26 -2.63
C ILE A 366 3.08 -14.65 -2.83
N ARG A 367 2.22 -15.67 -2.94
CA ARG A 367 2.62 -17.03 -3.34
C ARG A 367 2.52 -17.14 -4.85
N HIS A 368 3.64 -17.35 -5.53
CA HIS A 368 3.69 -17.44 -7.00
C HIS A 368 4.25 -18.78 -7.49
N ASN A 369 3.96 -19.13 -8.75
CA ASN A 369 4.41 -20.37 -9.40
C ASN A 369 5.77 -20.28 -10.14
N ILE A 370 6.47 -19.15 -10.07
CA ILE A 370 7.77 -18.90 -10.73
C ILE A 370 8.89 -19.76 -10.09
N LYS A 371 9.69 -20.46 -10.91
CA LYS A 371 10.78 -21.34 -10.47
C LYS A 371 12.14 -20.64 -10.42
N ALA A 372 12.23 -19.50 -9.74
CA ALA A 372 13.53 -18.87 -9.50
C ALA A 372 14.19 -19.39 -8.22
N SER A 373 15.52 -19.37 -8.19
CA SER A 373 16.27 -19.48 -6.94
C SER A 373 15.94 -18.26 -6.08
N LEU A 374 15.24 -18.48 -4.97
CA LEU A 374 15.13 -17.48 -3.90
C LEU A 374 16.55 -17.00 -3.54
N PRO A 375 16.73 -15.71 -3.18
CA PRO A 375 17.97 -15.28 -2.53
C PRO A 375 18.28 -16.24 -1.38
N PRO A 376 19.57 -16.54 -1.10
CA PRO A 376 19.94 -17.49 -0.06
C PRO A 376 19.57 -16.93 1.31
N GLY A 377 18.32 -17.12 1.72
CA GLY A 377 17.96 -17.34 3.11
C GLY A 377 18.42 -18.73 3.49
N GLU A 378 18.86 -18.89 4.74
CA GLU A 378 19.39 -20.15 5.25
C GLU A 378 18.42 -21.31 4.98
N ALA A 379 18.88 -22.28 4.19
CA ALA A 379 18.20 -23.53 3.99
C ALA A 379 18.85 -24.61 4.87
N ASN A 380 18.04 -25.30 5.65
CA ASN A 380 18.07 -26.76 5.59
C ASN A 380 16.67 -27.35 5.88
N PRO A 381 16.09 -28.13 4.97
CA PRO A 381 14.88 -28.90 5.21
C PRO A 381 15.20 -30.20 5.94
N GLY A 382 14.56 -30.41 7.09
CA GLY A 382 14.55 -31.68 7.84
C GLY A 382 13.32 -32.53 7.51
N SER A 383 13.52 -33.84 7.47
CA SER A 383 12.52 -34.87 7.13
C SER A 383 11.43 -35.03 8.20
N GLY A 384 10.17 -35.08 7.79
CA GLY A 384 9.05 -35.63 8.55
C GLY A 384 7.94 -34.61 8.82
N TYR A 385 6.90 -34.63 7.99
CA TYR A 385 5.64 -33.99 8.31
C TYR A 385 5.04 -34.64 9.56
N ALA A 386 5.20 -34.00 10.73
CA ALA A 386 4.19 -34.10 11.76
C ALA A 386 3.03 -33.19 11.32
N ARG A 387 1.93 -33.83 10.93
CA ARG A 387 0.66 -33.16 10.68
C ARG A 387 0.28 -32.47 12.00
N VAL A 388 0.49 -31.17 12.13
CA VAL A 388 -0.13 -30.39 13.22
C VAL A 388 -1.60 -30.30 12.85
N VAL A 389 -2.35 -31.33 13.22
CA VAL A 389 -3.78 -31.25 13.39
C VAL A 389 -3.99 -30.46 14.68
N GLY A 390 -4.45 -29.23 14.53
CA GLY A 390 -5.03 -28.46 15.62
C GLY A 390 -6.23 -27.71 15.07
N ASP A 391 -7.43 -28.06 15.52
CA ASP A 391 -8.65 -27.33 15.22
C ASP A 391 -8.54 -25.86 15.72
N PRO A 392 -9.24 -24.90 15.07
CA PRO A 392 -8.96 -23.47 15.21
C PRO A 392 -9.67 -22.85 16.43
N VAL A 393 -9.01 -21.86 17.05
CA VAL A 393 -9.53 -20.91 18.05
C VAL A 393 -10.04 -21.53 19.37
N THR A 394 -9.63 -20.96 20.52
CA THR A 394 -10.22 -21.35 21.80
C THR A 394 -11.53 -20.59 22.02
N LEU A 395 -12.63 -21.33 22.13
CA LEU A 395 -13.96 -20.80 22.45
C LEU A 395 -14.08 -20.70 23.98
N GLY A 396 -14.19 -19.47 24.49
CA GLY A 396 -14.49 -19.24 25.89
C GLY A 396 -15.99 -19.29 26.12
N ASN A 397 -16.48 -20.13 27.04
CA ASN A 397 -17.88 -20.11 27.45
C ASN A 397 -18.11 -18.99 28.48
N GLY A 398 -19.03 -18.06 28.19
CA GLY A 398 -19.61 -17.23 29.24
C GLY A 398 -20.30 -18.12 30.27
N SER A 399 -19.98 -18.00 31.56
CA SER A 399 -20.81 -18.62 32.59
C SER A 399 -22.20 -17.98 32.52
N GLY A 400 -23.24 -18.81 32.38
CA GLY A 400 -24.60 -18.45 31.95
C GLY A 400 -25.43 -17.51 32.82
N ASP A 401 -24.80 -16.60 33.57
CA ASP A 401 -25.43 -15.46 34.25
C ASP A 401 -24.53 -14.20 34.29
N SER A 402 -23.29 -14.28 33.78
CA SER A 402 -22.34 -13.17 33.80
C SER A 402 -21.89 -12.82 32.37
N LEU A 403 -22.22 -11.61 31.91
CA LEU A 403 -21.74 -11.02 30.64
C LEU A 403 -20.21 -10.83 30.58
N HIS A 404 -19.45 -11.37 31.54
CA HIS A 404 -18.01 -11.21 31.66
C HIS A 404 -17.30 -12.55 31.50
N MET A 405 -16.24 -12.57 30.68
CA MET A 405 -15.39 -13.72 30.38
C MET A 405 -13.98 -13.45 30.92
N PRO A 406 -13.60 -13.95 32.10
CA PRO A 406 -12.26 -13.75 32.64
C PRO A 406 -11.19 -14.52 31.85
N VAL A 407 -10.10 -13.82 31.52
CA VAL A 407 -8.95 -14.35 30.78
C VAL A 407 -7.70 -14.28 31.65
N ASN A 408 -7.05 -15.43 31.84
CA ASN A 408 -5.78 -15.55 32.54
C ASN A 408 -4.62 -15.45 31.55
N VAL A 409 -3.56 -14.72 31.90
CA VAL A 409 -2.45 -14.40 31.01
C VAL A 409 -1.12 -14.62 31.73
N ASN A 410 -0.21 -15.35 31.09
CA ASN A 410 1.18 -15.51 31.45
C ASN A 410 2.04 -14.83 30.39
N VAL A 411 2.90 -13.90 30.82
CA VAL A 411 3.83 -13.19 29.95
C VAL A 411 5.25 -13.41 30.45
N THR A 412 6.16 -13.72 29.53
CA THR A 412 7.61 -13.77 29.77
C THR A 412 8.28 -12.75 28.86
N LEU A 413 8.76 -11.65 29.43
CA LEU A 413 9.45 -10.58 28.72
C LEU A 413 10.96 -10.85 28.69
N GLN A 414 11.57 -10.94 27.52
CA GLN A 414 13.02 -10.94 27.39
C GLN A 414 13.50 -9.50 27.24
N PRO A 415 14.37 -8.99 28.12
CA PRO A 415 14.84 -7.62 28.02
C PRO A 415 15.93 -7.48 26.95
N VAL A 416 16.07 -6.27 26.40
CA VAL A 416 17.16 -5.91 25.46
C VAL A 416 18.52 -5.94 26.16
N THR A 417 18.54 -5.60 27.46
CA THR A 417 19.74 -5.66 28.29
C THR A 417 19.53 -6.66 29.42
N LEU A 418 20.48 -7.61 29.55
CA LEU A 418 20.43 -8.62 30.60
C LEU A 418 20.96 -8.11 31.96
N ALA A 419 21.48 -6.87 32.00
CA ALA A 419 22.01 -6.21 33.20
C ALA A 419 21.05 -5.15 33.78
N LEU A 420 19.78 -5.52 33.94
CA LEU A 420 18.79 -4.67 34.60
C LEU A 420 19.00 -4.67 36.12
N ILE A 421 19.00 -3.49 36.72
CA ILE A 421 18.94 -3.33 38.19
C ILE A 421 17.59 -3.89 38.69
N PRO A 422 17.50 -4.47 39.91
CA PRO A 422 16.23 -5.02 40.42
C PRO A 422 15.02 -4.08 40.27
N GLU A 423 15.21 -2.78 40.49
CA GLU A 423 14.16 -1.76 40.33
C GLU A 423 13.70 -1.59 38.87
N GLU A 424 14.61 -1.71 37.91
CA GLU A 424 14.29 -1.62 36.47
C GLU A 424 13.56 -2.87 35.99
N ARG A 425 13.90 -4.03 36.55
CA ARG A 425 13.18 -5.30 36.29
C ARG A 425 11.76 -5.25 36.83
N GLU A 426 11.56 -4.74 38.04
CA GLU A 426 10.22 -4.52 38.61
C GLU A 426 9.42 -3.48 37.82
N ARG A 427 10.09 -2.44 37.29
CA ARG A 427 9.46 -1.47 36.38
C ARG A 427 8.97 -2.14 35.10
N LEU A 428 9.80 -2.97 34.45
CA LEU A 428 9.41 -3.68 33.21
C LEU A 428 8.26 -4.67 33.46
N ALA A 429 8.29 -5.41 34.57
CA ALA A 429 7.19 -6.31 34.94
C ALA A 429 5.88 -5.54 35.18
N ARG A 430 5.93 -4.38 35.84
CA ARG A 430 4.76 -3.50 36.04
C ARG A 430 4.22 -2.94 34.71
N LEU A 431 5.10 -2.49 33.81
CA LEU A 431 4.70 -1.99 32.49
C LEU A 431 4.06 -3.09 31.65
N GLY A 432 4.64 -4.30 31.64
CA GLY A 432 4.06 -5.45 30.97
C GLY A 432 2.66 -5.79 31.50
N LYS A 433 2.49 -5.79 32.82
CA LYS A 433 1.19 -6.03 33.46
C LYS A 433 0.16 -4.98 33.05
N GLN A 434 0.54 -3.70 33.08
CA GLN A 434 -0.35 -2.60 32.69
C GLN A 434 -0.81 -2.73 31.23
N VAL A 435 0.09 -3.07 30.30
CA VAL A 435 -0.26 -3.26 28.89
C VAL A 435 -1.29 -4.39 28.69
N VAL A 436 -1.16 -5.49 29.45
CA VAL A 436 -2.14 -6.58 29.41
C VAL A 436 -3.50 -6.13 29.98
N GLU A 437 -3.50 -5.39 31.09
CA GLU A 437 -4.72 -4.87 31.71
C GLU A 437 -5.47 -3.91 30.77
N ASP A 438 -4.75 -2.95 30.18
CA ASP A 438 -5.31 -1.96 29.26
C ASP A 438 -5.85 -2.64 27.98
N PHE A 439 -5.13 -3.63 27.44
CA PHE A 439 -5.54 -4.36 26.25
C PHE A 439 -6.85 -5.14 26.46
N ILE A 440 -7.01 -5.81 27.59
CA ILE A 440 -8.24 -6.56 27.89
C ILE A 440 -9.38 -5.60 28.25
N ALA A 441 -9.10 -4.48 28.90
CA ALA A 441 -10.11 -3.47 29.25
C ALA A 441 -10.72 -2.77 28.03
N ASP A 442 -9.93 -2.55 26.97
CA ASP A 442 -10.36 -1.95 25.69
C ASP A 442 -11.34 -2.84 24.90
N ALA A 443 -11.32 -4.16 25.13
CA ALA A 443 -12.16 -5.10 24.40
C ALA A 443 -13.67 -4.91 24.66
N GLY A 444 -14.43 -4.79 23.57
CA GLY A 444 -15.89 -4.69 23.55
C GLY A 444 -16.64 -6.02 23.72
N LEU A 445 -17.97 -5.96 23.67
CA LEU A 445 -18.84 -7.15 23.70
C LEU A 445 -18.61 -8.00 22.45
N GLY A 446 -18.33 -9.29 22.62
CA GLY A 446 -18.12 -10.23 21.51
C GLY A 446 -16.81 -10.01 20.73
N GLU A 447 -15.93 -9.11 21.18
CA GLU A 447 -14.66 -8.85 20.52
C GLU A 447 -13.66 -9.99 20.76
N THR A 448 -12.94 -10.38 19.71
CA THR A 448 -11.93 -11.44 19.76
C THR A 448 -10.61 -10.87 20.26
N LEU A 449 -10.01 -11.50 21.28
CA LEU A 449 -8.67 -11.13 21.74
C LEU A 449 -7.64 -11.75 20.79
N VAL A 450 -6.92 -10.89 20.08
CA VAL A 450 -5.91 -11.28 19.08
C VAL A 450 -4.53 -11.38 19.72
N TYR A 451 -3.93 -12.57 19.67
CA TYR A 451 -2.64 -12.91 20.28
C TYR A 451 -1.53 -11.99 19.79
N ASN A 452 -1.38 -11.87 18.47
CA ASN A 452 -0.34 -11.03 17.86
C ASN A 452 -0.50 -9.54 18.18
N ARG A 453 -1.73 -9.06 18.45
CA ARG A 453 -1.96 -7.66 18.84
C ARG A 453 -1.41 -7.41 20.24
N LEU A 454 -1.68 -8.29 21.20
CA LEU A 454 -1.11 -8.17 22.54
C LEU A 454 0.42 -8.35 22.55
N VAL A 455 0.95 -9.32 21.80
CA VAL A 455 2.41 -9.49 21.65
C VAL A 455 3.04 -8.22 21.08
N SER A 456 2.44 -7.59 20.07
CA SER A 456 2.97 -6.36 19.48
C SER A 456 3.01 -5.19 20.48
N LEU A 457 2.01 -5.07 21.35
CA LEU A 457 1.97 -4.04 22.39
C LEU A 457 3.03 -4.29 23.47
N LEU A 458 3.27 -5.56 23.82
CA LEU A 458 4.28 -5.96 24.81
C LEU A 458 5.71 -5.79 24.27
N ILE A 459 5.96 -6.09 23.00
CA ILE A 459 7.25 -5.81 22.33
C ILE A 459 7.49 -4.29 22.23
N GLY A 460 6.42 -3.50 22.10
CA GLY A 460 6.49 -2.04 22.07
C GLY A 460 6.95 -1.39 23.39
N ILE A 461 7.08 -2.14 24.48
CA ILE A 461 7.63 -1.64 25.74
C ILE A 461 9.12 -1.39 25.58
N ASP A 462 9.55 -0.16 25.84
CA ASP A 462 10.96 0.22 25.79
C ASP A 462 11.81 -0.67 26.72
N GLY A 463 12.79 -1.36 26.15
CA GLY A 463 13.64 -2.32 26.85
C GLY A 463 13.24 -3.79 26.74
N VAL A 464 12.21 -4.15 25.96
CA VAL A 464 11.83 -5.55 25.65
C VAL A 464 12.37 -5.96 24.26
N LEU A 465 13.08 -7.10 24.21
CA LEU A 465 13.63 -7.72 23.00
C LEU A 465 12.68 -8.75 22.39
N ASP A 466 12.09 -9.59 23.23
CA ASP A 466 11.18 -10.67 22.81
C ASP A 466 10.14 -10.94 23.90
N VAL A 467 9.02 -11.57 23.52
CA VAL A 467 7.88 -11.81 24.40
C VAL A 467 7.34 -13.22 24.18
N GLY A 468 7.41 -14.05 25.22
CA GLY A 468 6.61 -15.26 25.32
C GLY A 468 5.27 -14.95 25.96
N LEU A 469 4.17 -15.11 25.22
CA LEU A 469 2.81 -14.94 25.74
C LEU A 469 2.09 -16.28 25.72
N GLU A 470 1.43 -16.63 26.82
CA GLU A 470 0.45 -17.71 26.92
C GLU A 470 -0.79 -17.19 27.64
N TRP A 471 -1.98 -17.54 27.16
CA TRP A 471 -3.22 -17.07 27.76
C TRP A 471 -4.36 -18.06 27.57
N ARG A 472 -5.38 -17.96 28.41
CA ARG A 472 -6.54 -18.84 28.38
C ARG A 472 -7.77 -18.21 29.03
N PRO A 473 -8.99 -18.55 28.59
CA PRO A 473 -10.18 -18.33 29.41
C PRO A 473 -10.06 -19.08 30.74
N THR A 474 -10.56 -18.54 31.84
CA THR A 474 -10.48 -19.18 33.17
C THR A 474 -11.11 -20.58 33.20
N GLN A 475 -12.08 -20.85 32.32
CA GLN A 475 -12.73 -22.16 32.21
C GLN A 475 -11.91 -23.20 31.43
N SER A 476 -10.84 -22.78 30.74
CA SER A 476 -9.92 -23.69 30.03
C SER A 476 -8.81 -24.16 30.95
N THR A 477 -8.46 -25.44 30.85
CA THR A 477 -7.40 -26.07 31.66
C THR A 477 -6.02 -25.97 31.02
N LEU A 478 -5.91 -25.67 29.72
CA LEU A 478 -4.65 -25.60 28.98
C LEU A 478 -4.23 -24.15 28.73
N TRP A 479 -2.93 -23.89 28.88
CA TRP A 479 -2.28 -22.66 28.41
C TRP A 479 -2.07 -22.74 26.90
N ASP A 480 -2.17 -21.59 26.23
CA ASP A 480 -2.24 -21.56 24.79
C ASP A 480 -1.67 -20.26 24.21
N THR A 481 -1.23 -20.30 22.96
CA THR A 481 -0.65 -19.18 22.20
C THR A 481 -1.56 -18.74 21.04
N ARG A 482 -2.85 -19.11 21.10
CA ARG A 482 -3.86 -18.88 20.05
C ARG A 482 -4.83 -17.76 20.42
N ASN A 483 -5.53 -17.18 19.45
CA ASN A 483 -6.57 -16.17 19.71
C ASN A 483 -7.70 -16.74 20.59
N ILE A 484 -8.30 -15.87 21.40
CA ILE A 484 -9.44 -16.21 22.27
C ILE A 484 -10.69 -15.52 21.72
N MET A 485 -11.71 -16.31 21.40
CA MET A 485 -13.00 -15.81 20.91
C MET A 485 -14.11 -16.10 21.93
N PRO A 486 -14.93 -15.10 22.30
CA PRO A 486 -16.14 -15.33 23.08
C PRO A 486 -17.12 -16.21 22.29
N ASN A 487 -17.64 -17.27 22.89
CA ASN A 487 -18.63 -18.13 22.26
C ASN A 487 -20.03 -17.48 22.18
N GLN A 488 -20.29 -16.46 23.02
CA GLN A 488 -21.52 -15.71 23.11
C GLN A 488 -21.26 -14.27 22.65
N THR A 489 -22.07 -13.76 21.73
CA THR A 489 -21.97 -12.40 21.19
C THR A 489 -22.15 -11.30 22.25
N GLY A 490 -22.73 -11.62 23.41
CA GLY A 490 -22.89 -10.71 24.54
C GLY A 490 -21.83 -10.82 25.64
N ALA A 491 -20.82 -11.68 25.51
CA ALA A 491 -19.78 -11.81 26.52
C ALA A 491 -18.63 -10.80 26.28
N ARG A 492 -18.25 -10.06 27.32
CA ARG A 492 -17.11 -9.13 27.33
C ARG A 492 -15.90 -9.79 27.99
N PRO A 493 -14.72 -9.81 27.35
CA PRO A 493 -13.49 -10.23 28.01
C PRO A 493 -13.15 -9.33 29.20
N ILE A 494 -12.77 -9.92 30.33
CA ILE A 494 -12.27 -9.19 31.51
C ILE A 494 -10.95 -9.79 32.00
N VAL A 495 -10.18 -8.98 32.72
CA VAL A 495 -8.91 -9.41 33.31
C VAL A 495 -9.15 -10.47 34.37
N GLY A 496 -8.51 -11.63 34.22
CA GLY A 496 -8.41 -12.68 35.24
C GLY A 496 -7.12 -12.54 36.04
N THR A 497 -6.35 -13.62 36.12
CA THR A 497 -5.00 -13.63 36.72
C THR A 497 -3.94 -13.28 35.67
N ILE A 498 -3.12 -12.27 35.95
CA ILE A 498 -1.97 -11.90 35.11
C ILE A 498 -0.68 -12.21 35.86
N ASP A 499 0.19 -13.04 35.27
CA ASP A 499 1.55 -13.30 35.72
C ASP A 499 2.54 -12.81 34.67
N VAL A 500 3.42 -11.85 35.04
CA VAL A 500 4.44 -11.30 34.15
C VAL A 500 5.81 -11.57 34.73
N ARG A 501 6.65 -12.26 33.94
CA ARG A 501 8.01 -12.70 34.28
C ARG A 501 9.00 -12.06 33.32
N VAL A 502 10.25 -11.87 33.74
CA VAL A 502 11.34 -11.33 32.91
C VAL A 502 12.44 -12.40 32.75
N GLY A 503 12.94 -12.59 31.53
CA GLY A 503 13.72 -13.74 31.05
C GLY A 503 15.16 -13.92 31.58
N ASN A 504 15.78 -15.03 31.13
CA ASN A 504 16.79 -15.89 31.77
C ASN A 504 18.25 -15.57 31.37
N ALA A 505 19.22 -15.62 32.30
CA ALA A 505 20.64 -15.40 32.02
C ALA A 505 21.52 -16.57 32.53
N LEU A 506 22.42 -17.09 31.67
CA LEU A 506 23.48 -18.02 32.09
C LEU A 506 24.53 -17.26 32.91
N VAL A 507 24.72 -17.67 34.16
CA VAL A 507 25.61 -17.03 35.12
C VAL A 507 26.87 -17.89 35.31
N ALA A 508 27.98 -17.48 34.69
CA ALA A 508 29.28 -18.10 34.95
C ALA A 508 29.86 -17.64 36.29
N LEU A 509 30.38 -18.59 37.05
CA LEU A 509 31.07 -18.40 38.31
C LEU A 509 32.55 -18.75 38.13
N ASP A 510 33.43 -17.78 38.37
CA ASP A 510 34.85 -18.04 38.57
C ASP A 510 35.13 -18.07 40.07
N VAL A 511 35.50 -19.23 40.60
CA VAL A 511 35.65 -19.47 42.03
C VAL A 511 37.13 -19.62 42.38
N THR A 512 37.58 -18.91 43.40
CA THR A 512 38.89 -19.10 44.01
C THR A 512 38.71 -19.68 45.41
N VAL A 513 39.27 -20.86 45.65
CA VAL A 513 39.13 -21.60 46.91
C VAL A 513 40.50 -21.75 47.56
N THR A 514 40.60 -21.40 48.84
CA THR A 514 41.76 -21.74 49.66
C THR A 514 41.48 -23.06 50.37
N VAL A 515 42.38 -24.02 50.22
CA VAL A 515 42.27 -25.34 50.83
C VAL A 515 43.47 -25.65 51.71
N ARG A 516 43.24 -26.45 52.75
CA ARG A 516 44.29 -27.13 53.52
C ARG A 516 44.29 -28.60 53.13
N PHE A 517 45.37 -29.08 52.53
CA PHE A 517 45.49 -30.50 52.18
C PHE A 517 45.67 -31.38 53.43
N THR A 518 44.98 -32.53 53.46
CA THR A 518 45.03 -33.51 54.55
C THR A 518 45.16 -34.93 53.99
N GLY A 519 45.71 -35.86 54.77
CA GLY A 519 45.80 -37.27 54.37
C GLY A 519 46.53 -37.48 53.05
N ALA A 520 45.90 -38.17 52.09
CA ALA A 520 46.47 -38.50 50.79
C ALA A 520 46.88 -37.27 49.94
N GLY A 521 46.27 -36.10 50.18
CA GLY A 521 46.60 -34.84 49.49
C GLY A 521 47.94 -34.20 49.90
N THR A 522 48.61 -34.73 50.93
CA THR A 522 49.95 -34.25 51.37
C THR A 522 51.12 -34.98 50.69
N THR A 523 50.82 -36.03 49.93
CA THR A 523 51.79 -36.88 49.23
C THR A 523 51.73 -36.63 47.73
N GLY A 524 52.89 -36.48 47.08
CA GLY A 524 52.99 -36.22 45.63
C GLY A 524 53.33 -34.77 45.29
N ASN A 525 53.18 -34.39 44.03
CA ASN A 525 53.41 -33.04 43.55
C ASN A 525 52.25 -32.11 43.97
N SER A 526 52.57 -31.01 44.65
CA SER A 526 51.58 -30.06 45.16
C SER A 526 50.69 -29.47 44.08
N ASP A 527 51.23 -29.29 42.87
CA ASP A 527 50.52 -28.62 41.78
C ASP A 527 49.52 -29.59 41.12
N ASP A 528 49.85 -30.88 41.09
CA ASP A 528 48.94 -31.95 40.65
C ASP A 528 47.84 -32.16 41.69
N ASN A 529 48.16 -32.09 42.99
CA ASN A 529 47.18 -32.18 44.07
C ASN A 529 46.21 -30.98 44.09
N ALA A 530 46.70 -29.76 43.82
CA ALA A 530 45.87 -28.57 43.65
C ALA A 530 44.97 -28.63 42.41
N SER A 531 45.48 -29.16 41.30
CA SER A 531 44.70 -29.33 40.07
C SER A 531 43.61 -30.39 40.23
N ASN A 532 43.90 -31.51 40.90
CA ASN A 532 42.92 -32.55 41.20
C ASN A 532 41.84 -32.04 42.15
N ALA A 533 42.22 -31.30 43.21
CA ALA A 533 41.26 -30.66 44.10
C ALA A 533 40.40 -29.61 43.38
N ALA A 534 40.96 -28.83 42.45
CA ALA A 534 40.19 -27.87 41.67
C ALA A 534 39.10 -28.53 40.80
N LEU A 535 39.40 -29.70 40.21
CA LEU A 535 38.45 -30.47 39.41
C LEU A 535 37.34 -31.09 40.28
N GLU A 536 37.69 -31.66 41.43
CA GLU A 536 36.74 -32.26 42.38
C GLU A 536 35.78 -31.19 42.93
N ILE A 537 36.32 -30.07 43.44
CA ILE A 537 35.53 -28.94 43.94
C ILE A 537 34.65 -28.34 42.84
N GLY A 538 35.16 -28.23 41.61
CA GLY A 538 34.40 -27.70 40.48
C GLY A 538 33.21 -28.59 40.11
N SER A 539 33.41 -29.91 40.08
CA SER A 539 32.34 -30.88 39.82
C SER A 539 31.28 -30.86 40.91
N ASP A 540 31.70 -30.88 42.18
CA ASP A 540 30.80 -30.89 43.32
C ASP A 540 29.96 -29.61 43.39
N LEU A 541 30.60 -28.45 43.18
CA LEU A 541 29.90 -27.17 43.14
C LEU A 541 28.89 -27.11 41.99
N GLN A 542 29.24 -27.60 40.80
CA GLN A 542 28.31 -27.62 39.66
C GLN A 542 27.10 -28.50 39.97
N GLN A 543 27.31 -29.72 40.47
CA GLN A 543 26.23 -30.65 40.79
C GLN A 543 25.32 -30.13 41.92
N ALA A 544 25.91 -29.47 42.91
CA ALA A 544 25.19 -28.85 44.02
C ALA A 544 24.38 -27.63 43.57
N LEU A 545 24.88 -26.84 42.62
CA LEU A 545 24.17 -25.70 42.03
C LEU A 545 23.02 -26.15 41.13
N ASP A 546 23.20 -27.23 40.36
CA ASP A 546 22.15 -27.80 39.49
C ASP A 546 20.94 -28.32 40.29
N SER A 547 21.13 -28.63 41.57
CA SER A 547 20.08 -29.14 42.48
C SER A 547 19.71 -28.16 43.61
N PHE A 548 20.19 -26.91 43.55
CA PHE A 548 19.97 -25.92 44.60
C PHE A 548 18.53 -25.38 44.63
N ALA A 549 17.96 -25.27 45.83
CA ALA A 549 16.58 -24.82 46.06
C ALA A 549 16.49 -23.75 47.18
N GLY A 550 17.35 -22.73 47.12
CA GLY A 550 17.34 -21.58 48.06
C GLY A 550 16.78 -20.30 47.44
N GLY A 551 16.71 -19.19 48.19
CA GLY A 551 16.24 -17.89 47.67
C GLY A 551 17.36 -16.95 47.19
N LYS A 552 18.62 -17.25 47.51
CA LYS A 552 19.80 -16.45 47.14
C LYS A 552 21.07 -17.31 47.14
N ILE A 553 22.07 -16.90 46.37
CA ILE A 553 23.42 -17.44 46.35
C ILE A 553 24.37 -16.35 46.87
N ASP A 554 25.02 -16.63 47.99
CA ASP A 554 26.07 -15.79 48.60
C ASP A 554 27.32 -16.62 48.95
N GLN A 555 28.39 -15.95 49.41
CA GLN A 555 29.67 -16.59 49.73
C GLN A 555 29.51 -17.74 50.74
N THR A 556 28.67 -17.55 51.77
CA THR A 556 28.41 -18.57 52.78
C THR A 556 27.70 -19.79 52.22
N THR A 557 26.78 -19.57 51.28
CA THR A 557 26.07 -20.65 50.59
C THR A 557 27.02 -21.45 49.72
N LEU A 558 27.83 -20.81 48.86
CA LEU A 558 28.82 -21.51 48.03
C LEU A 558 29.89 -22.23 48.85
N GLN A 559 30.32 -21.66 49.98
CA GLN A 559 31.26 -22.34 50.89
C GLN A 559 30.64 -23.57 51.57
N SER A 560 29.33 -23.58 51.83
CA SER A 560 28.64 -24.77 52.34
C SER A 560 28.42 -25.86 51.29
N LEU A 561 28.33 -25.48 50.01
CA LEU A 561 28.16 -26.39 48.87
C LEU A 561 29.50 -26.96 48.38
N ALA A 562 30.61 -26.24 48.60
CA ALA A 562 31.97 -26.77 48.40
C ALA A 562 32.28 -27.78 49.52
N GLY A 563 32.09 -29.08 49.23
CA GLY A 563 32.27 -30.16 50.20
C GLY A 563 33.68 -30.29 50.79
N ALA A 564 33.78 -31.01 51.90
CA ALA A 564 35.05 -31.46 52.46
C ALA A 564 35.35 -32.89 51.97
N SER A 565 36.55 -33.11 51.45
CA SER A 565 37.03 -34.43 51.00
C SER A 565 38.05 -34.98 51.99
N GLU A 566 38.39 -36.27 51.90
CA GLU A 566 39.44 -36.88 52.73
C GLU A 566 40.84 -36.26 52.43
N SER A 567 40.97 -35.65 51.25
CA SER A 567 42.21 -35.11 50.68
C SER A 567 42.45 -33.63 50.98
N TYR A 568 41.40 -32.85 51.31
CA TYR A 568 41.49 -31.41 51.54
C TYR A 568 40.30 -30.86 52.33
N GLN A 569 40.53 -29.77 53.06
CA GLN A 569 39.51 -28.98 53.75
C GLN A 569 39.46 -27.55 53.19
N VAL A 570 38.28 -27.09 52.78
CA VAL A 570 38.07 -25.72 52.28
C VAL A 570 38.03 -24.72 53.44
N THR A 571 38.97 -23.77 53.47
CA THR A 571 39.06 -22.75 54.53
C THR A 571 38.45 -21.41 54.12
N LYS A 572 38.56 -21.04 52.84
CA LYS A 572 38.02 -19.78 52.30
C LYS A 572 37.57 -19.96 50.86
N LEU A 573 36.44 -19.34 50.48
CA LEU A 573 35.95 -19.32 49.09
C LEU A 573 35.63 -17.88 48.69
N GLU A 574 36.15 -17.44 47.56
CA GLU A 574 35.82 -16.16 46.92
C GLU A 574 35.36 -16.44 45.49
N TYR A 575 34.42 -15.65 44.96
CA TYR A 575 33.96 -15.84 43.59
C TYR A 575 33.69 -14.53 42.87
N ARG A 576 33.81 -14.59 41.55
CA ARG A 576 33.42 -13.56 40.60
C ARG A 576 32.36 -14.13 39.67
N VAL A 577 31.48 -13.25 39.22
CA VAL A 577 30.33 -13.60 38.39
C VAL A 577 30.48 -12.95 37.02
N GLU A 578 30.27 -13.71 35.96
CA GLU A 578 30.17 -13.23 34.59
C GLU A 578 28.89 -13.76 33.94
N TYR A 579 28.13 -12.88 33.29
CA TYR A 579 26.93 -13.30 32.56
C TYR A 579 27.33 -13.64 31.13
N VAL A 580 27.39 -14.94 30.80
CA VAL A 580 28.06 -15.47 29.58
C VAL A 580 27.35 -15.04 28.30
N ASP A 581 26.02 -15.04 28.29
CA ASP A 581 25.23 -14.62 27.13
C ASP A 581 25.05 -13.09 27.05
N ALA A 582 25.50 -12.35 28.07
CA ALA A 582 25.30 -10.91 28.20
C ALA A 582 26.57 -10.06 28.07
N GLY A 583 27.76 -10.64 28.09
CA GLY A 583 29.03 -9.91 27.98
C GLY A 583 29.28 -8.87 29.09
N VAL A 584 28.52 -8.89 30.19
CA VAL A 584 28.66 -7.95 31.31
C VAL A 584 29.59 -8.53 32.36
N ARG A 585 30.74 -7.86 32.58
CA ARG A 585 31.67 -8.17 33.66
C ARG A 585 31.31 -7.39 34.91
N VAL A 586 30.57 -8.03 35.83
CA VAL A 586 30.40 -7.47 37.18
C VAL A 586 31.70 -7.73 37.95
N ASN A 587 32.57 -6.72 38.01
CA ASN A 587 33.82 -6.77 38.77
C ASN A 587 33.59 -6.50 40.27
N GLN A 588 32.64 -7.22 40.87
CA GLN A 588 32.42 -7.19 42.31
C GLN A 588 32.79 -8.55 42.89
N MET A 589 33.57 -8.56 43.96
CA MET A 589 33.97 -9.78 44.66
C MET A 589 32.88 -10.18 45.64
N ASN A 590 32.39 -11.42 45.56
CA ASN A 590 31.34 -12.00 46.41
C ASN A 590 29.97 -11.26 46.39
N PRO A 591 29.35 -11.01 45.22
CA PRO A 591 28.04 -10.37 45.15
C PRO A 591 26.91 -11.32 45.58
N THR A 592 25.96 -10.86 46.40
CA THR A 592 24.74 -11.63 46.72
C THR A 592 23.83 -11.69 45.50
N LEU A 593 23.58 -12.88 44.98
CA LEU A 593 22.71 -13.10 43.82
C LEU A 593 21.35 -13.61 44.28
N PRO A 594 20.23 -12.98 43.90
CA PRO A 594 18.91 -13.58 44.12
C PRO A 594 18.79 -14.86 43.27
N TYR A 595 18.18 -15.92 43.83
CA TYR A 595 17.89 -17.16 43.12
C TYR A 595 16.37 -17.29 42.99
N THR A 596 15.86 -17.21 41.76
CA THR A 596 14.44 -17.33 41.45
C THR A 596 14.08 -18.71 40.89
N GLY A 597 15.07 -19.60 40.77
CA GLY A 597 14.92 -20.96 40.23
C GLY A 597 14.97 -21.01 38.70
N LEU A 598 15.19 -19.87 38.05
CA LEU A 598 15.25 -19.75 36.59
C LEU A 598 16.69 -19.56 36.11
N GLU A 599 17.56 -18.93 36.91
CA GLU A 599 18.96 -18.71 36.58
C GLU A 599 19.72 -20.04 36.48
N ARG A 600 20.49 -20.22 35.40
CA ARG A 600 21.42 -21.35 35.26
C ARG A 600 22.82 -20.91 35.69
N PHE A 601 23.34 -21.51 36.76
CA PHE A 601 24.70 -21.25 37.23
C PHE A 601 25.67 -22.24 36.59
N TRP A 602 26.79 -21.74 36.10
CA TRP A 602 27.85 -22.57 35.52
C TRP A 602 29.18 -22.21 36.17
N VAL A 603 29.84 -23.18 36.81
CA VAL A 603 31.18 -23.00 37.34
C VAL A 603 32.17 -23.10 36.19
N ARG A 604 32.69 -21.96 35.75
CA ARG A 604 33.58 -21.87 34.58
C ARG A 604 35.02 -22.20 34.93
N HIS A 605 35.51 -21.65 36.03
CA HIS A 605 36.86 -21.90 36.49
C HIS A 605 36.92 -21.97 38.01
N VAL A 606 37.59 -23.00 38.53
CA VAL A 606 37.97 -23.10 39.94
C VAL A 606 39.49 -22.99 40.05
N ASN A 607 39.96 -22.04 40.87
CA ASN A 607 41.37 -21.88 41.20
C ASN A 607 41.59 -22.23 42.67
N VAL A 608 42.52 -23.14 42.95
CA VAL A 608 42.79 -23.63 44.31
C VAL A 608 44.11 -23.08 44.82
N LYS A 609 44.08 -22.44 45.99
CA LYS A 609 45.27 -21.95 46.71
C LYS A 609 45.54 -22.84 47.92
N ASP A 610 46.76 -23.33 48.04
CA ASP A 610 47.22 -24.06 49.22
C ASP A 610 47.48 -23.08 50.37
N GLU A 611 46.82 -23.28 51.51
CA GLU A 611 47.06 -22.51 52.73
C GLU A 611 48.50 -22.69 53.26
N GLY A 612 49.18 -23.78 52.91
CA GLY A 612 50.56 -24.10 53.32
C GLY A 612 51.66 -23.41 52.51
N LYS A 613 51.37 -22.88 51.32
CA LYS A 613 52.33 -22.11 50.49
C LYS A 613 52.04 -20.61 50.58
N GLY A 614 52.58 -19.97 51.63
CA GLY A 614 52.64 -18.51 51.70
C GLY A 614 53.53 -17.93 50.60
N SER A 615 52.94 -17.11 49.72
CA SER A 615 53.55 -16.02 48.94
C SER A 615 55.05 -16.14 48.64
N THR A 616 55.40 -16.59 47.43
CA THR A 616 56.61 -16.10 46.76
C THR A 616 56.29 -15.77 45.30
N THR A 617 56.14 -14.46 45.09
CA THR A 617 56.07 -13.65 43.85
C THR A 617 54.97 -13.95 42.84
#